data_AF-A0A3G9GVC4-F1
#
_entry.id   AF-A0A3G9GVC4-F1
#
_cell.length_a   1.000
_cell.length_b   1.000
_cell.length_c   1.000
_cell.angle_alpha   90.00
_cell.angle_beta   90.00
_cell.angle_gamma   90.00
#
_symmetry.space_group_name_H-M   'P 1'
#
loop_
_entity.id
_entity.type
_entity.pdbx_description
1 polymer ?
#
loop_
_entity_poly.entity_id
_entity_poly.type
_entity_poly.pdbx_seq_one_letter_code
_entity_poly.pdbx_strand_id
1 'polypeptide(L)' 'MEHIEKNVKPYEPSFTTMVPTGFVRFMRTCLIWQFIRFIVINIKMLAVVKKSHH' A
#
# COMPACT_ATOMS: atom_id res chain seq x y z
N MET A 1 -1.31 -21.93 -5.11
CA MET A 1 -1.54 -21.70 -3.66
C MET A 1 -1.07 -22.89 -2.81
N GLU A 2 -0.35 -23.87 -3.38
CA GLU A 2 0.04 -25.12 -2.68
C GLU A 2 1.48 -25.10 -2.13
N HIS A 3 2.31 -24.11 -2.54
CA HIS A 3 3.73 -24.06 -2.16
C HIS A 3 4.05 -23.27 -0.87
N ILE A 4 3.08 -22.56 -0.30
CA ILE A 4 3.28 -21.75 0.92
C ILE A 4 3.04 -22.58 2.19
N GLU A 5 2.17 -23.58 2.14
CA GLU A 5 1.74 -24.35 3.32
C GLU A 5 2.84 -25.23 3.93
N LYS A 6 3.89 -25.60 3.17
CA LYS A 6 4.94 -26.50 3.67
C LYS A 6 5.96 -25.84 4.60
N ASN A 7 6.02 -24.50 4.68
CA ASN A 7 7.06 -23.78 5.43
C ASN A 7 6.53 -22.78 6.48
N VAL A 8 5.22 -22.63 6.65
CA VAL A 8 4.65 -21.65 7.59
C VAL A 8 4.06 -22.40 8.78
N LYS A 9 4.82 -22.46 9.87
CA LYS A 9 4.37 -23.05 11.14
C LYS A 9 3.35 -22.10 11.81
N PRO A 10 2.23 -22.60 12.36
CA PRO A 10 1.28 -21.77 13.10
C PRO A 10 1.99 -21.11 14.30
N TYR A 11 1.72 -19.82 14.54
CA TYR A 11 2.30 -18.95 15.59
C TYR A 11 3.72 -18.38 15.35
N GLU A 12 4.32 -18.47 14.16
CA GLU A 12 5.48 -17.63 13.85
C GLU A 12 5.07 -16.18 13.54
N PRO A 13 5.92 -15.17 13.85
CA PRO A 13 5.66 -13.77 13.49
C PRO A 13 5.53 -13.54 11.97
N SER A 14 5.96 -14.52 11.16
CA SER A 14 5.76 -14.60 9.71
C SER A 14 4.34 -15.05 9.32
N PHE A 15 3.59 -15.73 10.19
CA PHE A 15 2.23 -16.22 9.93
C PHE A 15 1.21 -15.08 9.80
N THR A 16 1.42 -13.98 10.52
CA THR A 16 0.64 -12.75 10.38
C THR A 16 1.17 -11.82 9.29
N THR A 17 2.29 -12.15 8.65
CA THR A 17 2.76 -11.36 7.50
C THR A 17 1.78 -11.61 6.37
N MET A 18 0.92 -10.61 6.15
CA MET A 18 0.03 -10.57 5.00
C MET A 18 0.90 -10.71 3.76
N VAL A 19 0.92 -11.91 3.19
CA VAL A 19 1.58 -12.18 1.91
C VAL A 19 1.02 -11.13 0.96
N PRO A 20 1.84 -10.20 0.44
CA PRO A 20 1.35 -9.15 -0.44
C PRO A 20 0.83 -9.85 -1.68
N THR A 21 -0.49 -10.05 -1.72
CA THR A 21 -1.20 -10.67 -2.83
C THR A 21 -0.78 -9.94 -4.09
N GLY A 22 -0.63 -10.64 -5.23
CA GLY A 22 -0.21 -10.02 -6.48
C GLY A 22 -0.95 -8.70 -6.78
N PHE A 23 -2.21 -8.61 -6.36
CA PHE A 23 -3.05 -7.42 -6.33
C PHE A 23 -2.42 -6.17 -5.66
N VAL A 24 -1.84 -6.29 -4.45
CA VAL A 24 -1.17 -5.17 -3.76
C VAL A 24 0.08 -4.73 -4.52
N ARG A 25 0.80 -5.69 -5.13
CA ARG A 25 1.98 -5.40 -5.97
C ARG A 25 1.57 -4.73 -7.29
N PHE A 26 0.46 -5.15 -7.91
CA PHE A 26 -0.14 -4.53 -9.10
C PHE A 26 -0.62 -3.11 -8.83
N MET A 27 -1.24 -2.87 -7.67
CA MET A 27 -1.64 -1.53 -7.24
C MET A 27 -0.42 -0.61 -7.07
N ARG A 28 0.77 -1.14 -6.78
CA ARG A 28 2.02 -0.37 -6.64
C ARG A 28 2.71 -0.06 -7.98
N THR A 29 2.50 -0.88 -9.02
CA THR A 29 3.09 -0.68 -10.37
C THR A 29 2.21 0.10 -11.34
N CYS A 30 0.93 0.34 -11.03
CA CYS A 30 0.04 1.11 -11.90
C CYS A 30 0.46 2.60 -11.96
N LEU A 31 1.05 3.02 -13.08
CA LEU A 31 1.47 4.41 -13.33
C LEU A 31 0.31 5.41 -13.23
N ILE A 32 -0.91 4.99 -13.62
CA ILE A 32 -2.12 5.80 -13.50
C ILE A 32 -2.46 6.04 -12.02
N TRP A 33 -2.36 4.99 -11.18
CA TRP A 33 -2.57 5.13 -9.74
C TRP A 33 -1.48 5.96 -9.06
N GLN A 34 -0.23 5.82 -9.50
CA GLN A 34 0.86 6.68 -9.03
C GLN A 34 0.60 8.16 -9.36
N PHE A 35 0.09 8.47 -10.56
CA PHE A 35 -0.26 9.83 -10.97
C PHE A 35 -1.41 10.42 -10.14
N ILE A 36 -2.50 9.66 -9.93
CA ILE A 36 -3.61 10.09 -9.07
C ILE A 36 -3.12 10.34 -7.64
N ARG A 37 -2.31 9.44 -7.09
CA ARG A 37 -1.74 9.58 -5.75
C ARG A 37 -0.83 10.81 -5.63
N PHE A 38 -0.07 11.13 -6.67
CA PHE A 38 0.72 12.36 -6.73
C PHE A 38 -0.17 13.61 -6.67
N ILE A 39 -1.22 13.67 -7.48
CA ILE A 39 -2.18 14.79 -7.47
C ILE A 39 -2.83 14.95 -6.09
N VAL A 40 -3.33 13.86 -5.50
CA VAL A 40 -4.00 13.90 -4.19
C VAL A 40 -3.08 14.42 -3.09
N ILE A 41 -1.81 13.99 -3.05
CA ILE A 41 -0.84 14.48 -2.05
C ILE A 41 -0.57 15.98 -2.25
N ASN A 42 -0.36 16.43 -3.49
CA ASN A 42 -0.13 17.84 -3.81
C ASN A 42 -1.32 18.71 -3.37
N ILE A 43 -2.55 18.29 -3.71
CA ILE A 43 -3.77 19.00 -3.30
C ILE A 43 -3.91 19.01 -1.78
N LYS A 44 -3.67 17.88 -1.11
CA LYS A 44 -3.80 17.79 0.35
C LYS A 44 -2.81 18.69 1.09
N MET A 45 -1.55 18.73 0.64
CA MET A 45 -0.54 19.64 1.22
C MET A 45 -0.94 21.10 1.03
N LEU A 46 -1.40 21.48 -0.17
CA LEU A 46 -1.91 22.82 -0.44
C LEU A 46 -3.13 23.16 0.42
N ALA A 47 -4.06 22.23 0.61
CA ALA A 47 -5.23 22.41 1.44
C ALA A 47 -4.87 22.59 2.93
N VAL A 48 -3.89 21.82 3.44
CA VAL A 48 -3.39 21.96 4.81
C VAL A 48 -2.71 23.30 5.01
N VAL A 49 -1.81 23.70 4.10
CA VAL A 49 -1.14 25.00 4.16
C VAL A 49 -2.16 26.13 4.11
N LYS A 50 -3.15 26.06 3.20
CA LYS A 50 -4.24 27.05 3.13
C LYS A 50 -5.05 27.13 4.43
N LYS A 51 -5.33 25.99 5.08
CA LYS A 51 -6.09 25.94 6.34
C LYS A 51 -5.29 26.46 7.54
N SER A 52 -3.96 26.42 7.50
CA SER A 52 -3.11 26.94 8.58
C SER A 52 -2.88 28.46 8.55
N HIS A 53 -3.24 29.16 7.46
CA HIS A 53 -3.06 30.60 7.31
C HIS A 53 -4.27 31.45 7.78
N HIS A 54 -5.23 30.87 8.51
CA HIS A 54 -6.40 31.55 9.07
C HIS A 54 -6.68 31.09 10.51
#